data_AF-A0A1R3W1C9-F1
#
_entry.id   AF-A0A1R3W1C9-F1
#
_cell.length_a   1.000
_cell.length_b   1.000
_cell.length_c   1.000
_cell.angle_alpha   90.00
_cell.angle_beta   90.00
_cell.angle_gamma   90.00
#
_symmetry.space_group_name_H-M   'P 1'
#
loop_
_entity.id
_entity.type
_entity.pdbx_description
1 polymer ?
#
loop_
_entity_poly.entity_id
_entity_poly.type
_entity_poly.pdbx_seq_one_letter_code
_entity_poly.pdbx_strand_id
1 'polypeptide(L)'
;MTDLADAVGRAVLTAADVDPEGTLDLDAHLALVRASATAESEVRAILQRSVTAARAGGASWALIGTQLGMTRQAAQQRFGGAVEPTPAGDAERWLGPVTAFDELDELALAGRAGWRTVEAGVLAHRMVRTDTQWEHRRILWRTSLASEEAAGWVVGCRAFPWIYLVRDLGVPVEDAGE
;
A
#
# COMPACT_ATOMS: atom_id res chain seq x y z
N MET A 1 -19.12 -11.16 -18.18
CA MET A 1 -18.11 -11.22 -17.10
C MET A 1 -17.75 -9.78 -16.77
N THR A 2 -17.56 -9.46 -15.49
CA THR A 2 -17.25 -8.09 -15.05
C THR A 2 -15.87 -7.69 -15.57
N ASP A 3 -15.66 -6.43 -15.96
CA ASP A 3 -14.36 -5.87 -16.39
C ASP A 3 -13.19 -6.24 -15.43
N LEU A 4 -13.47 -6.28 -14.13
CA LEU A 4 -12.49 -6.71 -13.12
C LEU A 4 -12.06 -8.18 -13.27
N ALA A 5 -12.99 -9.10 -13.58
CA ALA A 5 -12.66 -10.51 -13.76
C ALA A 5 -11.71 -10.69 -14.95
N ASP A 6 -11.94 -9.94 -16.03
CA ASP A 6 -11.10 -9.97 -17.23
C ASP A 6 -9.73 -9.33 -16.96
N ALA A 7 -9.66 -8.26 -16.16
CA ALA A 7 -8.41 -7.64 -15.73
C ALA A 7 -7.57 -8.58 -14.86
N VAL A 8 -8.19 -9.28 -13.90
CA VAL A 8 -7.51 -10.30 -13.08
C VAL A 8 -7.05 -11.48 -13.95
N GLY A 9 -7.89 -11.95 -14.86
CA GLY A 9 -7.54 -13.02 -15.80
C GLY A 9 -6.30 -12.67 -16.63
N ARG A 10 -6.25 -11.46 -17.19
CA ARG A 10 -5.05 -10.97 -17.91
C ARG A 10 -3.82 -10.90 -17.03
N ALA A 11 -3.94 -10.39 -15.80
CA ALA A 11 -2.81 -10.32 -14.86
C ALA A 11 -2.25 -11.72 -14.53
N VAL A 12 -3.13 -12.72 -14.36
CA VAL A 12 -2.73 -14.11 -14.12
C VAL A 12 -2.02 -14.70 -15.34
N LEU A 13 -2.55 -14.51 -16.56
CA LEU A 13 -1.92 -14.98 -17.80
C LEU A 13 -0.52 -14.38 -17.96
N THR A 14 -0.37 -13.07 -17.74
CA THR A 14 0.93 -12.40 -17.78
C THR A 14 1.89 -12.93 -16.71
N ALA A 15 1.43 -13.14 -15.48
CA ALA A 15 2.28 -13.63 -14.40
C ALA A 15 2.70 -15.10 -14.58
N ALA A 16 1.90 -15.90 -15.26
CA ALA A 16 2.22 -17.29 -15.60
C ALA A 16 3.10 -17.42 -16.86
N ASP A 17 3.40 -16.31 -17.55
CA ASP A 17 4.20 -16.26 -18.78
C ASP A 17 3.68 -17.22 -19.87
N VAL A 18 2.36 -17.26 -20.02
CA VAL A 18 1.70 -18.16 -20.98
C VAL A 18 1.34 -17.41 -22.24
N ASP A 19 1.68 -17.99 -23.39
CA ASP A 19 1.24 -17.48 -24.68
C ASP A 19 -0.29 -17.62 -24.79
N PRO A 20 -1.04 -16.51 -24.92
CA PRO A 20 -2.50 -16.55 -25.05
C PRO A 20 -2.97 -17.23 -26.34
N GLU A 21 -2.11 -17.37 -27.36
CA GLU A 21 -2.43 -18.02 -28.63
C GLU A 21 -1.95 -19.48 -28.71
N GLY A 22 -1.20 -19.94 -27.70
CA GLY A 22 -0.62 -21.28 -27.63
C GLY A 22 -1.55 -22.34 -27.01
N THR A 23 -1.26 -23.62 -27.28
CA THR A 23 -1.88 -24.74 -26.55
C THR A 23 -1.29 -24.87 -25.15
N LEU A 24 -2.14 -24.95 -24.13
CA LEU A 24 -1.72 -25.19 -22.74
C LEU A 24 -1.28 -26.65 -22.55
N ASP A 25 0.01 -26.86 -22.26
CA ASP A 25 0.51 -28.13 -21.78
C ASP A 25 0.37 -28.25 -20.25
N LEU A 26 0.82 -29.37 -19.69
CA LEU A 26 0.73 -29.61 -18.25
C LEU A 26 1.51 -28.57 -17.43
N ASP A 27 2.68 -28.13 -17.91
CA ASP A 27 3.52 -27.17 -17.20
C ASP A 27 2.90 -25.77 -17.21
N ALA A 28 2.31 -25.37 -18.33
CA ALA A 28 1.51 -24.14 -18.45
C ALA A 28 0.30 -24.16 -17.51
N HIS A 29 -0.40 -25.29 -17.40
CA HIS A 29 -1.50 -25.44 -16.43
C HIS A 29 -1.02 -25.30 -14.98
N LEU A 30 0.13 -25.88 -14.62
CA LEU A 30 0.70 -25.74 -13.27
C LEU A 30 1.18 -24.30 -13.00
N ALA A 31 1.71 -23.60 -14.01
CA ALA A 31 2.08 -22.19 -13.91
C ALA A 31 0.86 -21.30 -13.64
N LEU A 32 -0.25 -21.55 -14.33
CA LEU A 32 -1.52 -20.85 -14.11
C LEU A 32 -2.05 -21.05 -12.68
N VAL A 33 -1.94 -22.25 -12.11
CA VAL A 33 -2.34 -22.51 -10.73
C VAL A 33 -1.50 -21.69 -9.74
N ARG A 34 -0.16 -21.66 -9.92
CA ARG A 34 0.73 -20.86 -9.07
C ARG A 34 0.43 -19.36 -9.19
N ALA A 35 0.32 -18.84 -10.42
CA ALA A 35 0.00 -17.43 -10.65
C ALA A 35 -1.37 -17.04 -10.07
N SER A 36 -2.37 -17.91 -10.19
CA SER A 36 -3.69 -17.71 -9.58
C SER A 36 -3.63 -17.67 -8.06
N ALA A 37 -2.85 -18.55 -7.43
CA ALA A 37 -2.65 -18.54 -5.97
C ALA A 37 -1.96 -17.25 -5.50
N THR A 38 -0.96 -16.76 -6.26
CA THR A 38 -0.34 -15.46 -6.01
C THR A 38 -1.34 -14.32 -6.13
N ALA A 39 -2.14 -14.30 -7.21
CA ALA A 39 -3.18 -13.28 -7.39
C ALA A 39 -4.22 -13.31 -6.26
N GLU A 40 -4.63 -14.49 -5.78
CA GLU A 40 -5.53 -14.64 -4.63
C GLU A 40 -4.93 -14.00 -3.38
N SER A 41 -3.65 -14.27 -3.09
CA SER A 41 -2.93 -13.69 -1.96
C SER A 41 -2.88 -12.17 -2.04
N GLU A 42 -2.55 -11.62 -3.22
CA GLU A 42 -2.50 -10.16 -3.44
C GLU A 42 -3.86 -9.50 -3.27
N VAL A 43 -4.93 -10.07 -3.84
CA VAL A 43 -6.30 -9.57 -3.69
C VAL A 43 -6.76 -9.63 -2.23
N ARG A 44 -6.40 -10.71 -1.51
CA ARG A 44 -6.68 -10.84 -0.08
C ARG A 44 -5.96 -9.78 0.74
N ALA A 45 -4.70 -9.50 0.43
CA ALA A 45 -3.92 -8.45 1.08
C ALA A 45 -4.49 -7.05 0.77
N ILE A 46 -4.92 -6.80 -0.46
CA ILE A 46 -5.63 -5.56 -0.85
C ILE A 46 -6.88 -5.41 0.00
N LEU A 47 -7.74 -6.45 0.09
CA LEU A 47 -8.96 -6.41 0.90
C LEU A 47 -8.67 -6.12 2.38
N GLN A 48 -7.67 -6.78 2.97
CA GLN A 48 -7.24 -6.50 4.34
C GLN A 48 -6.88 -5.03 4.53
N ARG A 49 -6.07 -4.46 3.62
CA ARG A 49 -5.68 -3.04 3.65
C ARG A 49 -6.89 -2.12 3.47
N SER A 50 -7.82 -2.42 2.56
CA SER A 50 -9.06 -1.64 2.38
C SER A 50 -9.88 -1.61 3.67
N VAL A 51 -10.03 -2.75 4.34
CA VAL A 51 -10.79 -2.86 5.60
C VAL A 51 -10.10 -2.08 6.71
N THR A 52 -8.78 -2.21 6.85
CA THR A 52 -7.99 -1.43 7.81
C THR A 52 -8.12 0.07 7.56
N ALA A 53 -8.02 0.52 6.30
CA ALA A 53 -8.18 1.92 5.94
C ALA A 53 -9.60 2.43 6.24
N ALA A 54 -10.64 1.63 5.95
CA ALA A 54 -12.01 1.97 6.31
C ALA A 54 -12.20 2.08 7.83
N ARG A 55 -11.59 1.17 8.61
CA ARG A 55 -11.61 1.22 10.08
C ARG A 55 -10.92 2.48 10.62
N ALA A 56 -9.74 2.81 10.09
CA ALA A 56 -9.01 4.03 10.39
C ALA A 56 -9.82 5.29 10.06
N GLY A 57 -10.57 5.27 8.95
CA GLY A 57 -11.50 6.32 8.54
C GLY A 57 -12.83 6.36 9.31
N GLY A 58 -12.97 5.58 10.39
CA GLY A 58 -14.14 5.61 11.28
C GLY A 58 -15.29 4.65 10.92
N ALA A 59 -15.18 3.85 9.85
CA ALA A 59 -16.23 2.89 9.49
C ALA A 59 -16.39 1.82 10.57
N SER A 60 -17.62 1.55 11.01
CA SER A 60 -17.88 0.52 12.04
C SER A 60 -17.74 -0.90 11.46
N TRP A 61 -17.47 -1.89 12.32
CA TRP A 61 -17.46 -3.31 11.93
C TRP A 61 -18.80 -3.77 11.35
N ALA A 62 -19.92 -3.16 11.76
CA ALA A 62 -21.24 -3.49 11.22
C ALA A 62 -21.39 -3.00 9.78
N LEU A 63 -20.92 -1.78 9.49
CA LEU A 63 -20.92 -1.22 8.14
C LEU A 63 -20.02 -2.03 7.21
N ILE A 64 -18.81 -2.35 7.65
CA ILE A 64 -17.86 -3.18 6.89
C ILE A 64 -18.43 -4.58 6.64
N GLY A 65 -19.01 -5.22 7.65
CA GLY A 65 -19.66 -6.53 7.50
C GLY A 65 -20.76 -6.49 6.45
N THR A 66 -21.60 -5.44 6.47
CA THR A 66 -22.67 -5.25 5.47
C THR A 66 -22.10 -5.14 4.04
N GLN A 67 -21.02 -4.39 3.82
CA GLN A 67 -20.38 -4.28 2.50
C GLN A 67 -19.78 -5.60 2.02
N LEU A 68 -19.31 -6.45 2.95
CA LEU A 68 -18.71 -7.75 2.63
C LEU A 68 -19.72 -8.92 2.65
N GLY A 69 -21.01 -8.64 2.84
CA GLY A 69 -22.05 -9.68 2.93
C GLY A 69 -21.89 -10.61 4.14
N MET A 70 -21.35 -10.12 5.26
CA MET A 70 -21.11 -10.90 6.48
C MET A 70 -21.57 -10.17 7.75
N THR A 71 -21.64 -10.90 8.87
CA THR A 71 -22.02 -10.31 10.15
C THR A 71 -20.90 -9.42 10.72
N ARG A 72 -21.26 -8.49 11.62
CA ARG A 72 -20.29 -7.65 12.37
C ARG A 72 -19.20 -8.48 13.04
N GLN A 73 -19.59 -9.57 13.71
CA GLN A 73 -18.66 -10.43 14.44
C GLN A 73 -17.71 -11.16 13.49
N ALA A 74 -18.22 -11.67 12.36
CA ALA A 74 -17.40 -12.31 11.33
C ALA A 74 -16.37 -11.34 10.73
N ALA A 75 -16.77 -10.08 10.46
CA ALA A 75 -15.84 -9.05 9.98
C ALA A 75 -14.76 -8.73 11.02
N GLN A 76 -15.15 -8.52 12.28
CA GLN A 76 -14.19 -8.23 13.35
C GLN A 76 -13.21 -9.38 13.58
N GLN A 77 -13.68 -10.64 13.56
CA GLN A 77 -12.82 -11.80 13.74
C GLN A 77 -11.83 -11.96 12.58
N ARG A 78 -12.28 -11.72 11.35
CA ARG A 78 -11.45 -11.90 10.15
C ARG A 78 -10.40 -10.80 9.97
N PHE A 79 -10.73 -9.56 10.32
CA PHE A 79 -9.91 -8.40 9.98
C PHE A 79 -9.36 -7.63 11.19
N GLY A 80 -9.80 -7.94 12.41
CA GLY A 80 -9.46 -7.20 13.62
C GLY A 80 -8.12 -7.56 14.27
N GLY A 81 -7.37 -8.53 13.73
CA GLY A 81 -6.03 -8.87 14.21
C GLY A 81 -5.03 -7.75 13.89
N ALA A 82 -4.33 -7.25 14.90
CA ALA A 82 -3.35 -6.19 14.74
C ALA A 82 -2.11 -6.71 13.99
N VAL A 83 -1.69 -5.97 12.96
CA VAL A 83 -0.33 -6.05 12.43
C VAL A 83 0.52 -5.22 13.38
N GLU A 84 1.34 -5.86 14.21
CA GLU A 84 2.29 -5.15 15.06
C GLU A 84 3.39 -4.50 14.20
N PRO A 85 3.70 -3.21 14.40
CA PRO A 85 4.83 -2.58 13.74
C PRO A 85 6.14 -3.22 14.23
N THR A 86 6.97 -3.69 13.30
CA THR A 86 8.31 -4.24 13.61
C THR A 86 9.24 -3.09 14.04
N PRO A 87 10.00 -3.19 15.16
CA PRO A 87 10.89 -2.12 15.58
C PRO A 87 12.00 -1.88 14.55
N ALA A 88 12.30 -0.61 14.33
CA ALA A 88 13.18 -0.12 13.28
C ALA A 88 14.54 0.28 13.89
N GLY A 89 15.67 0.04 13.20
CA GLY A 89 17.03 0.34 13.69
C GLY A 89 17.34 1.85 13.76
N ASP A 90 18.55 2.26 14.16
CA ASP A 90 18.89 3.68 14.46
C ASP A 90 18.68 4.68 13.29
N ALA A 91 18.59 4.21 12.05
CA ALA A 91 18.27 5.01 10.86
C ALA A 91 16.82 4.88 10.40
N GLU A 92 15.99 4.13 11.12
CA GLU A 92 14.59 3.88 10.81
C GLU A 92 13.69 4.27 12.00
N ARG A 93 12.44 4.68 11.72
CA ARG A 93 11.44 4.92 12.77
C ARG A 93 10.03 4.69 12.28
N TRP A 94 9.10 4.56 13.21
CA TRP A 94 7.67 4.68 12.93
C TRP A 94 7.19 6.09 13.28
N LEU A 95 6.51 6.75 12.32
CA LEU A 95 5.75 7.97 12.52
C LEU A 95 4.28 7.58 12.72
N GLY A 96 3.76 7.74 13.93
CA GLY A 96 2.36 7.44 14.25
C GLY A 96 2.04 7.63 15.75
N PRO A 97 0.75 7.59 16.13
CA PRO A 97 -0.40 7.39 15.25
C PRO A 97 -0.72 8.64 14.41
N VAL A 98 -1.03 8.46 13.13
CA VAL A 98 -1.49 9.51 12.19
C VAL A 98 -2.81 9.08 11.53
N THR A 99 -3.70 10.04 11.33
CA THR A 99 -5.00 9.87 10.69
C THR A 99 -4.97 10.39 9.26
N ALA A 100 -6.01 10.08 8.46
CA ALA A 100 -6.10 10.59 7.09
C ALA A 100 -6.14 12.13 6.99
N PHE A 101 -6.36 12.84 8.10
CA PHE A 101 -6.46 14.29 8.21
C PHE A 101 -5.13 14.98 8.55
N ASP A 102 -4.37 14.44 9.49
CA ASP A 102 -3.09 15.02 9.96
C ASP A 102 -1.86 14.43 9.25
N GLU A 103 -2.01 13.26 8.62
CA GLU A 103 -0.89 12.47 8.08
C GLU A 103 0.00 13.28 7.14
N LEU A 104 -0.56 14.10 6.25
CA LEU A 104 0.25 14.85 5.28
C LEU A 104 1.08 15.95 5.94
N ASP A 105 0.57 16.58 7.00
CA ASP A 105 1.28 17.63 7.72
C ASP A 105 2.42 17.03 8.56
N GLU A 106 2.16 15.89 9.21
CA GLU A 106 3.16 15.11 9.94
C GLU A 106 4.26 14.58 9.01
N LEU A 107 3.89 14.11 7.81
CA LEU A 107 4.85 13.70 6.80
C LEU A 107 5.69 14.88 6.29
N ALA A 108 5.09 16.07 6.12
CA ALA A 108 5.82 17.26 5.71
C ALA A 108 6.85 17.70 6.77
N LEU A 109 6.49 17.63 8.07
CA LEU A 109 7.42 17.87 9.18
C LEU A 109 8.57 16.85 9.18
N ALA A 110 8.24 15.57 9.06
CA ALA A 110 9.22 14.50 9.02
C ALA A 110 10.16 14.62 7.80
N GLY A 111 9.63 15.01 6.64
CA GLY A 111 10.37 15.23 5.42
C GLY A 111 11.45 16.31 5.54
N ARG A 112 11.15 17.43 6.21
CA ARG A 112 12.15 18.49 6.49
C ARG A 112 13.28 18.03 7.42
N ALA A 113 12.98 17.10 8.32
CA ALA A 113 13.97 16.45 9.19
C ALA A 113 14.71 15.27 8.52
N GLY A 114 14.50 15.04 7.22
CA GLY A 114 15.18 14.03 6.41
C GLY A 114 14.58 12.64 6.48
N TRP A 115 13.32 12.51 6.89
CA TRP A 115 12.66 11.22 6.96
C TRP A 115 11.80 10.98 5.73
N ARG A 116 12.04 9.87 5.02
CA ARG A 116 11.20 9.44 3.89
C ARG A 116 10.41 8.18 4.23
N THR A 117 9.16 8.12 3.79
CA THR A 117 8.32 6.93 3.94
C THR A 117 8.84 5.80 3.05
N VAL A 118 8.98 4.61 3.63
CA VAL A 118 9.27 3.36 2.92
C VAL A 118 8.17 2.32 3.08
N GLU A 119 7.30 2.50 4.07
CA GLU A 119 6.16 1.61 4.33
C GLU A 119 5.05 2.38 5.04
N ALA A 120 3.79 1.99 4.80
CA ALA A 120 2.65 2.48 5.57
C ALA A 120 1.97 1.30 6.27
N GLY A 121 1.99 1.34 7.60
CA GLY A 121 1.29 0.44 8.49
C GLY A 121 -0.08 1.01 8.88
N VAL A 122 -0.69 0.43 9.92
CA VAL A 122 -1.99 0.90 10.42
C VAL A 122 -1.80 2.24 11.16
N LEU A 123 -2.32 3.33 10.60
CA LEU A 123 -2.20 4.69 11.17
C LEU A 123 -0.73 5.11 11.42
N ALA A 124 0.22 4.58 10.66
CA ALA A 124 1.63 4.87 10.88
C ALA A 124 2.46 4.68 9.60
N HIS A 125 3.59 5.37 9.51
CA HIS A 125 4.58 5.22 8.44
C HIS A 125 5.89 4.69 8.99
N ARG A 126 6.47 3.67 8.37
CA ARG A 126 7.87 3.34 8.59
C ARG A 126 8.72 4.21 7.69
N MET A 127 9.72 4.83 8.28
CA MET A 127 10.54 5.83 7.64
C MET A 127 12.01 5.48 7.78
N VAL A 128 12.82 5.94 6.82
CA VAL A 128 14.28 5.89 6.84
C VAL A 128 14.81 7.32 6.84
N ARG A 129 15.86 7.59 7.62
CA ARG A 129 16.53 8.89 7.69
C ARG A 129 17.59 9.05 6.60
N THR A 130 17.69 10.25 6.04
CA THR A 130 18.73 10.70 5.10
C THR A 130 19.22 12.10 5.47
N ASP A 131 20.25 12.58 4.78
CA ASP A 131 20.85 13.91 4.99
C ASP A 131 20.14 15.04 4.21
N THR A 132 19.19 14.69 3.34
CA THR A 132 18.39 15.63 2.55
C THR A 132 16.93 15.62 2.95
N GLN A 133 16.24 16.73 2.67
CA GLN A 133 14.81 16.90 2.88
C GLN A 133 13.97 16.18 1.82
N TRP A 134 12.80 15.72 2.24
CA TRP A 134 11.85 15.01 1.39
C TRP A 134 10.50 15.71 1.35
N GLU A 135 9.88 15.68 0.18
CA GLU A 135 8.44 15.91 0.03
C GLU A 135 7.69 14.59 -0.04
N HIS A 136 6.49 14.58 0.53
CA HIS A 136 5.57 13.45 0.48
C HIS A 136 4.28 13.86 -0.20
N ARG A 137 3.71 12.93 -0.95
CA ARG A 137 2.41 13.11 -1.58
C ARG A 137 1.62 11.82 -1.54
N ARG A 138 0.34 11.92 -1.20
CA ARG A 138 -0.61 10.79 -1.27
C ARG A 138 -1.49 10.94 -2.49
N ILE A 139 -1.60 9.90 -3.30
CA ILE A 139 -2.50 9.83 -4.46
C ILE A 139 -3.36 8.56 -4.38
N LEU A 140 -4.50 8.56 -5.06
CA LEU A 140 -5.28 7.35 -5.28
C LEU A 140 -4.51 6.37 -6.16
N TRP A 141 -4.75 5.08 -5.94
CA TRP A 141 -4.23 4.01 -6.78
C TRP A 141 -4.69 4.18 -8.23
N ARG A 142 -3.75 4.04 -9.16
CA ARG A 142 -3.98 4.11 -10.61
C ARG A 142 -2.93 3.31 -11.35
N THR A 143 -3.21 2.99 -12.62
CA THR A 143 -2.39 2.09 -13.45
C THR A 143 -1.06 2.70 -13.89
N SER A 144 -0.98 4.03 -14.05
CA SER A 144 0.23 4.73 -14.51
C SER A 144 0.62 5.86 -13.55
N LEU A 145 1.93 6.01 -13.36
CA LEU A 145 2.57 7.07 -12.57
C LEU A 145 3.52 7.93 -13.43
N ALA A 146 3.47 7.83 -14.76
CA ALA A 146 4.45 8.45 -15.64
C ALA A 146 4.54 9.99 -15.46
N SER A 147 3.41 10.67 -15.20
CA SER A 147 3.41 12.11 -14.92
C SER A 147 4.10 12.46 -13.61
N GLU A 148 3.98 11.60 -12.60
CA GLU A 148 4.57 11.78 -11.28
C GLU A 148 6.07 11.51 -11.35
N GLU A 149 6.47 10.43 -12.02
CA GLU A 149 7.88 10.08 -12.27
C GLU A 149 8.59 11.20 -13.05
N ALA A 150 7.96 11.75 -14.09
CA ALA A 150 8.49 12.89 -14.84
C ALA A 150 8.66 14.16 -13.98
N ALA A 151 7.87 14.31 -12.91
CA ALA A 151 7.98 15.39 -11.94
C ALA A 151 8.93 15.08 -10.76
N GLY A 152 9.66 13.97 -10.84
CA GLY A 152 10.68 13.54 -9.87
C GLY A 152 10.13 12.76 -8.68
N TRP A 153 8.86 12.35 -8.71
CA TRP A 153 8.29 11.52 -7.65
C TRP A 153 8.67 10.05 -7.81
N VAL A 154 9.00 9.41 -6.71
CA VAL A 154 9.20 7.96 -6.63
C VAL A 154 8.21 7.35 -5.66
N VAL A 155 7.89 6.07 -5.85
CA VAL A 155 7.00 5.36 -4.92
C VAL A 155 7.75 5.05 -3.62
N GLY A 156 7.33 5.68 -2.53
CA GLY A 156 7.79 5.35 -1.19
C GLY A 156 7.16 4.04 -0.72
N CYS A 157 5.83 3.96 -0.78
CA CYS A 157 5.11 2.72 -0.50
C CYS A 157 3.73 2.68 -1.19
N ARG A 158 3.14 1.48 -1.23
CA ARG A 158 1.80 1.22 -1.75
C ARG A 158 0.92 0.70 -0.61
N ALA A 159 -0.10 1.47 -0.25
CA ALA A 159 -1.03 1.13 0.82
C ALA A 159 -2.46 1.46 0.38
N PHE A 160 -3.10 0.47 -0.23
CA PHE A 160 -4.43 0.63 -0.83
C PHE A 160 -5.43 1.33 0.12
N PRO A 161 -6.21 2.32 -0.37
CA PRO A 161 -6.37 2.73 -1.77
C PRO A 161 -5.33 3.75 -2.25
N TRP A 162 -4.27 3.98 -1.48
CA TRP A 162 -3.30 5.04 -1.72
C TRP A 162 -1.98 4.54 -2.27
N ILE A 163 -1.27 5.44 -2.95
CA ILE A 163 0.15 5.34 -3.23
C ILE A 163 0.80 6.55 -2.55
N TYR A 164 1.80 6.30 -1.72
CA TYR A 164 2.61 7.34 -1.10
C TYR A 164 3.84 7.54 -1.96
N LEU A 165 3.94 8.74 -2.53
CA LEU A 165 5.06 9.19 -3.30
C LEU A 165 5.98 10.01 -2.41
N VAL A 166 7.27 9.87 -2.65
CA VAL A 166 8.31 10.68 -2.01
C VAL A 166 9.18 11.31 -3.09
N ARG A 167 9.72 12.49 -2.81
CA ARG A 167 10.63 13.19 -3.71
C ARG A 167 11.75 13.82 -2.89
N ASP A 168 12.99 13.49 -3.24
CA ASP A 168 14.16 14.11 -2.65
C ASP A 168 14.29 15.54 -3.17
N LEU A 169 14.45 16.51 -2.28
CA LEU A 169 14.64 17.91 -2.65
C LEU A 169 16.11 18.26 -2.90
N GLY A 170 17.04 17.40 -2.48
CA GLY A 170 18.48 17.67 -2.52
C GLY A 170 18.93 18.82 -1.60
N VAL A 171 18.04 19.32 -0.75
CA VAL A 171 18.32 20.36 0.24
C VAL A 171 18.73 19.69 1.55
N PRO A 172 19.76 20.15 2.27
CA PRO A 172 20.14 19.61 3.57
C PRO A 172 18.98 19.63 4.58
N VAL A 173 18.92 18.64 5.47
CA VAL A 173 17.93 18.59 6.55
C VAL A 173 17.93 19.87 7.38
N GLU A 174 16.75 20.26 7.86
CA GLU A 174 16.66 21.28 8.90
C GLU A 174 17.20 20.70 10.20
N ASP A 175 18.20 21.37 10.79
CA ASP A 175 18.64 21.02 12.14
C ASP A 175 17.42 21.10 13.06
N ALA A 176 17.17 20.01 13.78
CA ALA A 176 16.22 20.03 14.88
C ALA A 176 16.79 21.02 15.90
N GLY A 177 16.30 22.26 15.86
CA GLY A 177 16.69 23.30 16.79
C GLY A 177 16.66 22.78 18.23
N GLU A 178 17.73 23.07 18.94
CA GLU A 178 17.93 22.82 20.37
C GLU A 178 16.83 23.45 21.24
#